data_AF-A0A2A4YYZ6-F1
#
_entry.id   AF-A0A2A4YYZ6-F1
#
_cell.length_a   1.000
_cell.length_b   1.000
_cell.length_c   1.000
_cell.angle_alpha   90.00
_cell.angle_beta   90.00
_cell.angle_gamma   90.00
#
_symmetry.space_group_name_H-M   'P 1'
#
loop_
_entity.id
_entity.type
_entity.pdbx_description
1 polymer ?
#
loop_
_entity_poly.entity_id
_entity_poly.type
_entity_poly.pdbx_seq_one_letter_code
_entity_poly.pdbx_strand_id
1 'polypeptide(L)'
;MIDKHITHIIPKPNPMPPSNKISQAAITLFTQHGQNFTLDQLAQKAQTSRATLYRRIGSKQSLLNSLNHQGLITLDQQSDVKTRIMQATRKIVANHGFINCTMEQIAAEAGLGIATLYRHYAEKENLLRAFTSQLKAGISASDFSLAADLSMEDGINNLVKLMLSFIHTNKDIVKILFFSNPNERKYVSNIRDASTSTFKRIAQYLQQLQAQNKIRSDIKVEDLVTSLMGQLIQFALTAPLNLNRELDIERDAKLITKIFCQGVK
;
A
#
# COMPACT_ATOMS: atom_id res chain seq x y z
N MET A 1 4.46 31.37 -45.49
CA MET A 1 4.74 32.29 -44.38
C MET A 1 4.28 31.64 -43.09
N ILE A 2 5.24 31.37 -42.19
CA ILE A 2 5.16 31.53 -40.73
C ILE A 2 4.27 30.52 -39.97
N ASP A 3 4.86 29.37 -39.66
CA ASP A 3 5.24 28.90 -38.31
C ASP A 3 4.64 29.61 -37.07
N LYS A 4 4.17 28.84 -36.06
CA LYS A 4 4.46 29.02 -34.61
C LYS A 4 3.58 28.18 -33.67
N HIS A 5 4.27 27.31 -32.93
CA HIS A 5 4.25 27.11 -31.47
C HIS A 5 2.96 26.80 -30.67
N ILE A 6 2.98 25.60 -30.09
CA ILE A 6 3.01 25.30 -28.62
C ILE A 6 2.33 26.34 -27.71
N THR A 7 1.26 25.95 -27.01
CA THR A 7 1.23 26.10 -25.53
C THR A 7 0.21 25.18 -24.85
N HIS A 8 0.73 24.44 -23.88
CA HIS A 8 0.11 23.90 -22.67
C HIS A 8 -1.41 24.03 -22.49
N ILE A 9 -2.05 22.86 -22.40
CA ILE A 9 -3.19 22.64 -21.51
C ILE A 9 -2.70 22.87 -20.08
N ILE A 10 -2.80 24.10 -19.59
CA ILE A 10 -2.66 24.41 -18.17
C ILE A 10 -3.90 23.81 -17.48
N PRO A 11 -3.76 22.94 -16.45
CA PRO A 11 -4.90 22.54 -15.65
C PRO A 11 -5.54 23.78 -15.03
N LYS A 12 -6.87 23.91 -15.16
CA LYS A 12 -7.63 25.02 -14.56
C LYS A 12 -7.15 25.29 -13.13
N PRO A 13 -6.98 26.56 -12.73
CA PRO A 13 -6.48 26.91 -11.42
C PRO A 13 -7.34 26.23 -10.35
N ASN A 14 -6.65 25.57 -9.43
CA ASN A 14 -7.14 25.06 -8.16
C ASN A 14 -8.26 26.00 -7.64
N PRO A 15 -9.47 25.50 -7.31
CA PRO A 15 -10.56 26.39 -6.93
C PRO A 15 -10.09 27.29 -5.79
N MET A 16 -10.15 28.61 -6.02
CA MET A 16 -9.85 29.63 -5.02
C MET A 16 -10.40 29.21 -3.66
N PRO A 17 -9.69 29.53 -2.56
CA PRO A 17 -10.16 29.19 -1.22
C PRO A 17 -11.61 29.67 -1.06
N PRO A 18 -12.48 28.87 -0.43
CA PRO A 18 -13.80 29.36 -0.05
C PRO A 18 -13.59 30.69 0.67
N SER A 19 -14.47 31.68 0.41
CA SER A 19 -14.46 32.94 1.17
C SER A 19 -14.17 32.66 2.64
N ASN A 20 -13.33 33.47 3.27
CA ASN A 20 -12.97 33.33 4.69
C ASN A 20 -14.22 33.05 5.56
N LYS A 21 -15.37 33.65 5.21
CA LYS A 21 -16.67 33.43 5.88
C LYS A 21 -17.23 31.99 5.75
N ILE A 22 -17.11 31.33 4.60
CA ILE A 22 -17.62 29.95 4.39
C ILE A 22 -16.75 28.95 5.15
N SER A 23 -15.43 29.08 5.04
CA SER A 23 -14.49 28.22 5.77
C SER A 23 -14.66 28.37 7.29
N GLN A 24 -14.77 29.61 7.78
CA GLN A 24 -14.93 29.88 9.21
C GLN A 24 -16.29 29.42 9.76
N ALA A 25 -17.36 29.58 8.98
CA ALA A 25 -18.67 29.01 9.32
C ALA A 25 -18.64 27.48 9.38
N ALA A 26 -17.95 26.84 8.43
CA ALA A 26 -17.81 25.38 8.40
C ALA A 26 -16.97 24.84 9.55
N ILE A 27 -15.85 25.48 9.89
CA ILE A 27 -15.04 25.12 11.07
C ILE A 27 -15.88 25.24 12.34
N THR A 28 -16.63 26.35 12.49
CA THR A 28 -17.49 26.56 13.66
C THR A 28 -18.56 25.47 13.80
N LEU A 29 -19.27 25.16 12.71
CA LEU A 29 -20.28 24.10 12.71
C LEU A 29 -19.67 22.72 12.95
N PHE A 30 -18.46 22.48 12.42
CA PHE A 30 -17.72 21.24 12.63
C PHE A 30 -17.30 21.06 14.10
N THR A 31 -16.81 22.10 14.76
CA THR A 31 -16.46 22.04 16.18
C THR A 31 -17.69 21.81 17.06
N GLN A 32 -18.85 22.35 16.69
CA GLN A 32 -20.09 22.24 17.46
C GLN A 32 -20.83 20.92 17.25
N HIS A 33 -20.76 20.34 16.06
CA HIS A 33 -21.62 19.21 15.66
C HIS A 33 -20.85 18.07 14.96
N GLY A 34 -19.52 18.12 14.90
CA GLY A 34 -18.71 17.20 14.11
C GLY A 34 -19.10 17.24 12.63
N GLN A 35 -19.22 16.07 12.02
CA GLN A 35 -19.73 15.97 10.65
C GLN A 35 -21.25 16.16 10.56
N ASN A 36 -22.00 16.38 11.64
CA ASN A 36 -23.47 16.38 11.63
C ASN A 36 -24.10 17.77 11.46
N PHE A 37 -23.76 18.48 10.37
CA PHE A 37 -24.43 19.72 9.96
C PHE A 37 -24.88 19.68 8.49
N THR A 38 -25.90 20.45 8.12
CA THR A 38 -26.44 20.51 6.75
C THR A 38 -25.84 21.67 5.94
N LEU A 39 -25.95 21.61 4.62
CA LEU A 39 -25.56 22.73 3.76
C LEU A 39 -26.45 23.97 3.98
N ASP A 40 -27.68 23.78 4.46
CA ASP A 40 -28.57 24.90 4.81
C ASP A 40 -28.09 25.61 6.08
N GLN A 41 -27.70 24.87 7.11
CA GLN A 41 -27.08 25.43 8.31
C GLN A 41 -25.77 26.15 7.98
N LEU A 42 -24.97 25.61 7.06
CA LEU A 42 -23.75 26.25 6.59
C LEU A 42 -24.04 27.55 5.81
N ALA A 43 -25.03 27.55 4.93
CA ALA A 43 -25.42 28.74 4.17
C ALA A 43 -25.90 29.86 5.10
N GLN A 44 -26.74 29.53 6.07
CA GLN A 44 -27.24 30.44 7.09
C GLN A 44 -26.09 31.02 7.93
N LYS A 45 -25.18 30.17 8.43
CA LYS A 45 -24.04 30.60 9.26
C LYS A 45 -23.04 31.45 8.49
N ALA A 46 -22.81 31.14 7.21
CA ALA A 46 -21.93 31.90 6.32
C ALA A 46 -22.59 33.17 5.74
N GLN A 47 -23.86 33.43 6.07
CA GLN A 47 -24.67 34.55 5.56
C GLN A 47 -24.65 34.60 4.01
N THR A 48 -24.84 33.45 3.37
CA THR A 48 -24.83 33.33 1.91
C THR A 48 -26.02 32.51 1.42
N SER A 49 -26.36 32.65 0.14
CA SER A 49 -27.44 31.85 -0.45
C SER A 49 -26.99 30.40 -0.68
N ARG A 50 -27.95 29.47 -0.64
CA ARG A 50 -27.72 28.06 -0.97
C ARG A 50 -27.09 27.90 -2.36
N ALA A 51 -27.58 28.64 -3.36
CA ALA A 51 -27.03 28.62 -4.72
C ALA A 51 -25.56 29.10 -4.79
N THR A 52 -25.21 30.15 -4.03
CA THR A 52 -23.83 30.65 -3.94
C THR A 52 -22.91 29.63 -3.25
N LEU A 53 -23.40 28.95 -2.22
CA LEU A 53 -22.67 27.90 -1.52
C LEU A 53 -22.36 26.73 -2.47
N TYR A 54 -23.37 26.15 -3.12
CA TYR A 54 -23.18 25.04 -4.07
C TYR A 54 -22.21 25.40 -5.20
N ARG A 55 -22.30 26.61 -5.78
CA ARG A 55 -21.40 27.05 -6.85
C ARG A 55 -19.94 27.14 -6.40
N ARG A 56 -19.68 27.46 -5.13
CA ARG A 56 -18.32 27.69 -4.61
C ARG A 56 -17.65 26.43 -4.06
N ILE A 57 -18.38 25.60 -3.33
CA ILE A 57 -17.79 24.44 -2.64
C ILE A 57 -18.17 23.09 -3.28
N GLY A 58 -19.16 23.06 -4.17
CA GLY A 58 -19.69 21.84 -4.78
C GLY A 58 -20.47 20.99 -3.78
N SER A 59 -19.76 20.36 -2.84
CA SER A 59 -20.32 19.49 -1.81
C SER A 59 -19.75 19.80 -0.42
N LYS A 60 -20.50 19.44 0.62
CA LYS A 60 -20.04 19.50 2.02
C LYS A 60 -18.75 18.67 2.21
N GLN A 61 -18.66 17.50 1.57
CA GLN A 61 -17.48 16.63 1.71
C GLN A 61 -16.24 17.25 1.07
N SER A 62 -16.38 17.89 -0.10
CA SER A 62 -15.28 18.59 -0.77
C SER A 62 -14.72 19.73 0.10
N LEU A 63 -15.61 20.48 0.76
CA LEU A 63 -15.21 21.51 1.72
C LEU A 63 -14.47 20.93 2.92
N LEU A 64 -15.05 19.92 3.57
CA LEU A 64 -14.46 19.27 4.76
C LEU A 64 -13.08 18.66 4.44
N ASN A 65 -12.94 17.99 3.29
CA ASN A 65 -11.65 17.44 2.85
C ASN A 65 -10.61 18.56 2.64
N SER A 66 -11.01 19.67 2.01
CA SER A 66 -10.13 20.82 1.79
C SER A 66 -9.65 21.43 3.12
N LEU A 67 -10.55 21.60 4.10
CA LEU A 67 -10.20 22.10 5.44
C LEU A 67 -9.29 21.13 6.20
N ASN A 68 -9.49 19.82 6.06
CA ASN A 68 -8.63 18.79 6.66
C ASN A 68 -7.22 18.78 6.04
N HIS A 69 -7.11 18.92 4.72
CA HIS A 69 -5.81 19.05 4.04
C HIS A 69 -5.06 20.32 4.46
N GLN A 70 -5.77 21.38 4.85
CA GLN A 70 -5.20 22.62 5.37
C GLN A 70 -4.88 22.54 6.88
N GLY A 71 -5.15 21.42 7.56
CA GLY A 71 -4.94 21.25 9.00
C GLY A 71 -5.86 22.11 9.88
N LEU A 72 -6.95 22.66 9.32
CA LEU A 72 -7.89 23.55 10.02
C LEU A 72 -8.96 22.80 10.81
N ILE A 73 -9.22 21.55 10.42
CA ILE A 73 -10.04 20.60 11.16
C ILE A 73 -9.31 19.25 11.14
N THR A 74 -9.52 18.44 12.17
CA THR A 74 -9.20 17.02 12.10
C THR A 74 -10.52 16.30 11.85
N LEU A 75 -10.70 15.76 10.65
CA LEU A 75 -11.79 14.84 10.40
C LEU A 75 -11.52 13.57 11.21
N ASP A 76 -12.14 13.48 12.38
CA ASP A 76 -12.18 12.25 13.14
C ASP A 76 -12.81 11.20 12.21
N GLN A 77 -12.07 10.11 11.96
CA GLN A 77 -12.46 9.11 10.99
C GLN A 77 -13.67 8.33 11.52
N GLN A 78 -14.88 8.90 11.43
CA GLN A 78 -15.96 8.13 10.82
C GLN A 78 -15.53 7.93 9.37
N SER A 79 -14.64 6.96 9.19
CA SER A 79 -13.91 6.81 7.94
C SER A 79 -14.93 6.63 6.81
N ASP A 80 -14.66 7.24 5.66
CA ASP A 80 -15.45 7.03 4.43
C ASP A 80 -15.83 5.54 4.32
N VAL A 81 -17.02 5.22 3.83
CA VAL A 81 -17.53 3.85 3.78
C VAL A 81 -16.49 2.91 3.15
N LYS A 82 -15.78 3.37 2.11
CA LYS A 82 -14.65 2.63 1.52
C LYS A 82 -13.51 2.36 2.49
N THR A 83 -13.13 3.33 3.32
CA THR A 83 -12.08 3.17 4.33
C THR A 83 -12.50 2.16 5.40
N ARG A 84 -13.76 2.19 5.87
CA ARG A 84 -14.27 1.18 6.81
C ARG A 84 -14.22 -0.21 6.19
N ILE A 85 -14.66 -0.33 4.94
CA ILE A 85 -14.58 -1.59 4.20
C ILE A 85 -13.14 -2.09 4.11
N MET A 86 -12.16 -1.22 3.79
CA MET A 86 -10.75 -1.63 3.73
C MET A 86 -10.18 -2.05 5.08
N GLN A 87 -10.49 -1.30 6.15
CA GLN A 87 -10.05 -1.63 7.51
C GLN A 87 -10.65 -2.97 7.98
N ALA A 88 -11.93 -3.18 7.73
CA ALA A 88 -12.61 -4.44 8.01
C ALA A 88 -12.01 -5.59 7.20
N THR A 89 -11.79 -5.39 5.89
CA THR A 89 -11.14 -6.37 5.03
C THR A 89 -9.77 -6.76 5.57
N ARG A 90 -8.95 -5.78 5.98
CA ARG A 90 -7.63 -6.02 6.57
C ARG A 90 -7.71 -6.93 7.80
N LYS A 91 -8.64 -6.65 8.72
CA LYS A 91 -8.84 -7.45 9.94
C LYS A 91 -9.34 -8.86 9.63
N ILE A 92 -10.35 -8.98 8.76
CA ILE A 92 -10.91 -10.30 8.41
C ILE A 92 -9.85 -11.16 7.70
N VAL A 93 -9.08 -10.57 6.77
CA VAL A 93 -7.97 -11.27 6.10
C VAL A 93 -6.90 -11.70 7.10
N ALA A 94 -6.54 -10.86 8.07
CA ALA A 94 -5.56 -11.20 9.10
C ALA A 94 -6.01 -12.36 10.01
N ASN A 95 -7.31 -12.44 10.31
CA ASN A 95 -7.85 -13.44 11.24
C ASN A 95 -8.24 -14.77 10.56
N HIS A 96 -8.81 -14.70 9.36
CA HIS A 96 -9.37 -15.87 8.66
C HIS A 96 -8.52 -16.32 7.46
N GLY A 97 -7.50 -15.53 7.12
CA GLY A 97 -6.74 -15.69 5.89
C GLY A 97 -7.45 -15.06 4.68
N PHE A 98 -6.65 -14.76 3.66
CA PHE A 98 -7.11 -14.06 2.46
C PHE A 98 -8.18 -14.83 1.67
N ILE A 99 -8.04 -16.15 1.57
CA ILE A 99 -8.96 -16.99 0.77
C ILE A 99 -10.31 -17.15 1.47
N ASN A 100 -10.31 -17.35 2.79
CA ASN A 100 -11.52 -17.71 3.53
C ASN A 100 -12.39 -16.52 3.96
N CYS A 101 -11.97 -15.28 3.68
CA CYS A 101 -12.78 -14.11 4.00
C CYS A 101 -14.11 -14.11 3.23
N THR A 102 -15.19 -13.63 3.84
CA THR A 102 -16.52 -13.52 3.20
C THR A 102 -17.00 -12.07 3.19
N MET A 103 -17.92 -11.73 2.27
CA MET A 103 -18.49 -10.38 2.18
C MET A 103 -19.31 -10.07 3.43
N GLU A 104 -19.97 -11.08 4.00
CA GLU A 104 -20.77 -11.03 5.21
C GLU A 104 -19.91 -10.66 6.44
N GLN A 105 -18.79 -11.36 6.63
CA GLN A 105 -17.83 -11.05 7.70
C GLN A 105 -17.30 -9.62 7.57
N ILE A 106 -16.97 -9.19 6.36
CA ILE A 106 -16.44 -7.85 6.11
C ILE A 106 -17.50 -6.77 6.33
N ALA A 107 -18.74 -6.99 5.89
CA ALA A 107 -19.84 -6.06 6.12
C ALA A 107 -20.13 -5.91 7.63
N ALA A 108 -20.18 -7.03 8.35
CA ALA A 108 -20.38 -7.04 9.79
C ALA A 108 -19.26 -6.28 10.53
N GLU A 109 -17.99 -6.60 10.23
CA GLU A 109 -16.83 -5.91 10.82
C GLU A 109 -16.79 -4.41 10.46
N ALA A 110 -17.24 -4.03 9.26
CA ALA A 110 -17.32 -2.63 8.84
C ALA A 110 -18.49 -1.85 9.48
N GLY A 111 -19.41 -2.53 10.18
CA GLY A 111 -20.66 -1.95 10.66
C GLY A 111 -21.55 -1.47 9.50
N LEU A 112 -21.67 -2.30 8.45
CA LEU A 112 -22.44 -2.02 7.25
C LEU A 112 -23.45 -3.14 6.98
N GLY A 113 -24.61 -2.77 6.42
CA GLY A 113 -25.49 -3.75 5.79
C GLY A 113 -24.83 -4.37 4.56
N ILE A 114 -25.03 -5.67 4.35
CA ILE A 114 -24.42 -6.42 3.24
C ILE A 114 -24.75 -5.82 1.86
N ALA A 115 -25.98 -5.32 1.66
CA ALA A 115 -26.38 -4.61 0.44
C ALA A 115 -25.58 -3.32 0.20
N THR A 116 -25.17 -2.62 1.25
CA THR A 116 -24.30 -1.44 1.13
C THR A 116 -22.90 -1.84 0.68
N LEU A 117 -22.34 -2.93 1.22
CA LEU A 117 -21.06 -3.44 0.75
C LEU A 117 -21.11 -3.82 -0.73
N TYR A 118 -22.13 -4.57 -1.17
CA TYR A 118 -22.31 -4.96 -2.57
C TYR A 118 -22.49 -3.77 -3.53
N ARG A 119 -23.09 -2.66 -3.08
CA ARG A 119 -23.14 -1.42 -3.87
C ARG A 119 -21.77 -0.79 -4.11
N HIS A 120 -20.84 -0.94 -3.17
CA HIS A 120 -19.47 -0.44 -3.33
C HIS A 120 -18.57 -1.43 -4.08
N TYR A 121 -18.74 -2.72 -3.82
CA TYR A 121 -17.98 -3.81 -4.42
C TYR A 121 -18.94 -4.94 -4.78
N ALA A 122 -19.33 -5.00 -6.05
CA ALA A 122 -20.31 -5.97 -6.54
C ALA A 122 -19.89 -7.44 -6.32
N GLU A 123 -18.58 -7.69 -6.24
CA GLU A 123 -18.00 -9.02 -6.06
C GLU A 123 -16.87 -8.98 -5.04
N LYS A 124 -16.69 -10.09 -4.31
CA LYS A 124 -15.56 -10.31 -3.39
C LYS A 124 -14.23 -10.08 -4.11
N GLU A 125 -14.13 -10.50 -5.36
CA GLU A 125 -12.95 -10.31 -6.20
C GLU A 125 -12.56 -8.84 -6.36
N ASN A 126 -13.53 -7.95 -6.56
CA ASN A 126 -13.28 -6.53 -6.76
C ASN A 126 -12.80 -5.87 -5.47
N LEU A 127 -13.36 -6.29 -4.34
CA LEU A 127 -12.91 -5.87 -3.02
C LEU A 127 -11.46 -6.32 -2.74
N LEU A 128 -11.15 -7.59 -2.99
CA LEU A 128 -9.81 -8.13 -2.75
C LEU A 128 -8.76 -7.53 -3.68
N ARG A 129 -9.10 -7.23 -4.93
CA ARG A 129 -8.22 -6.47 -5.84
C ARG A 129 -7.97 -5.04 -5.34
N ALA A 130 -9.01 -4.36 -4.86
CA ALA A 130 -8.85 -3.02 -4.30
C ALA A 130 -7.99 -3.06 -3.03
N PHE A 131 -8.23 -4.03 -2.14
CA PHE A 131 -7.43 -4.24 -0.93
C PHE A 131 -5.96 -4.50 -1.26
N THR A 132 -5.66 -5.42 -2.17
CA THR A 132 -4.28 -5.74 -2.57
C THR A 132 -3.57 -4.59 -3.25
N SER A 133 -4.28 -3.72 -3.99
CA SER A 133 -3.68 -2.52 -4.57
C SER A 133 -3.18 -1.50 -3.53
N GLN A 134 -3.68 -1.55 -2.29
CA GLN A 134 -3.24 -0.69 -1.19
C GLN A 134 -2.10 -1.30 -0.37
N LEU A 135 -1.74 -2.56 -0.63
CA LEU A 135 -0.66 -3.22 0.08
C LEU A 135 0.67 -2.81 -0.57
N LYS A 136 1.72 -2.67 0.24
CA LYS A 136 3.06 -2.42 -0.30
C LYS A 136 3.42 -3.61 -1.19
N ALA A 137 3.61 -3.34 -2.48
CA ALA A 137 3.71 -4.36 -3.50
C ALA A 137 5.11 -5.04 -3.54
N GLY A 138 6.04 -4.64 -2.68
CA GLY A 138 7.39 -5.18 -2.58
C GLY A 138 8.35 -4.21 -1.88
N ILE A 139 9.63 -4.50 -1.97
CA ILE A 139 10.72 -3.60 -1.57
C ILE A 139 10.91 -2.53 -2.65
N SER A 140 10.99 -1.26 -2.25
CA SER A 140 11.11 -0.11 -3.14
C SER A 140 12.55 0.11 -3.63
N ALA A 141 12.73 0.94 -4.67
CA ALA A 141 14.06 1.29 -5.17
C ALA A 141 14.94 1.97 -4.10
N SER A 142 14.33 2.83 -3.26
CA SER A 142 15.01 3.55 -2.19
C SER A 142 15.51 2.62 -1.09
N ASP A 143 14.81 1.51 -0.85
CA ASP A 143 15.25 0.51 0.13
C ASP A 143 16.52 -0.22 -0.35
N PHE A 144 16.69 -0.39 -1.67
CA PHE A 144 17.91 -0.96 -2.26
C PHE A 144 19.07 0.03 -2.29
N SER A 145 18.83 1.32 -2.54
CA SER A 145 19.91 2.31 -2.61
C SER A 145 20.63 2.49 -1.27
N LEU A 146 19.94 2.31 -0.14
CA LEU A 146 20.54 2.35 1.20
C LEU A 146 21.58 1.23 1.43
N ALA A 147 21.57 0.18 0.63
CA ALA A 147 22.53 -0.93 0.72
C ALA A 147 23.78 -0.73 -0.16
N ALA A 148 23.79 0.26 -1.05
CA ALA A 148 24.87 0.45 -2.03
C ALA A 148 26.18 0.97 -1.42
N ASP A 149 26.10 1.73 -0.33
CA ASP A 149 27.26 2.31 0.37
C ASP A 149 27.89 1.36 1.42
N LEU A 150 27.33 0.17 1.58
CA LEU A 150 27.76 -0.81 2.56
C LEU A 150 28.80 -1.78 1.99
N SER A 151 29.49 -2.51 2.87
CA SER A 151 30.27 -3.68 2.47
C SER A 151 29.36 -4.70 1.77
N MET A 152 29.94 -5.61 0.97
CA MET A 152 29.15 -6.66 0.28
C MET A 152 28.28 -7.44 1.27
N GLU A 153 28.87 -7.91 2.39
CA GLU A 153 28.14 -8.70 3.38
C GLU A 153 27.07 -7.88 4.09
N ASP A 154 27.37 -6.63 4.47
CA ASP A 154 26.41 -5.77 5.14
C ASP A 154 25.25 -5.38 4.24
N GLY A 155 25.52 -5.11 2.96
CA GLY A 155 24.49 -4.82 1.95
C GLY A 155 23.56 -6.01 1.72
N ILE A 156 24.12 -7.22 1.58
CA ILE A 156 23.33 -8.46 1.46
C ILE A 156 22.54 -8.72 2.75
N ASN A 157 23.14 -8.55 3.93
CA ASN A 157 22.46 -8.71 5.21
C ASN A 157 21.28 -7.76 5.37
N ASN A 158 21.46 -6.49 5.00
CA ASN A 158 20.38 -5.51 5.04
C ASN A 158 19.24 -5.89 4.07
N LEU A 159 19.57 -6.30 2.85
CA LEU A 159 18.59 -6.79 1.88
C LEU A 159 17.81 -8.00 2.42
N VAL A 160 18.51 -8.97 3.01
CA VAL A 160 17.88 -10.16 3.60
C VAL A 160 16.95 -9.77 4.74
N LYS A 161 17.36 -8.87 5.65
CA LYS A 161 16.49 -8.38 6.74
C LYS A 161 15.22 -7.72 6.21
N LEU A 162 15.35 -6.85 5.21
CA LEU A 162 14.21 -6.19 4.58
C LEU A 162 13.26 -7.21 3.96
N MET A 163 13.79 -8.21 3.26
CA MET A 163 12.99 -9.27 2.63
C MET A 163 12.31 -10.17 3.66
N LEU A 164 13.01 -10.61 4.71
CA LEU A 164 12.42 -11.41 5.79
C LEU A 164 11.31 -10.64 6.50
N SER A 165 11.53 -9.35 6.81
CA SER A 165 10.53 -8.47 7.43
C SER A 165 9.30 -8.31 6.54
N PHE A 166 9.52 -8.10 5.23
CA PHE A 166 8.45 -7.99 4.26
C PHE A 166 7.63 -9.29 4.17
N ILE A 167 8.29 -10.44 4.04
CA ILE A 167 7.60 -11.75 3.95
C ILE A 167 6.83 -12.03 5.23
N HIS A 168 7.44 -11.81 6.39
CA HIS A 168 6.80 -12.04 7.68
C HIS A 168 5.52 -11.20 7.85
N THR A 169 5.62 -9.90 7.55
CA THR A 169 4.49 -8.95 7.65
C THR A 169 3.38 -9.27 6.67
N ASN A 170 3.73 -9.82 5.49
CA ASN A 170 2.79 -10.03 4.38
C ASN A 170 2.57 -11.51 4.05
N LYS A 171 2.77 -12.42 5.03
CA LYS A 171 2.85 -13.88 4.82
C LYS A 171 1.69 -14.48 4.03
N ASP A 172 0.46 -14.00 4.22
CA ASP A 172 -0.71 -14.55 3.53
C ASP A 172 -0.75 -14.16 2.06
N ILE A 173 -0.31 -12.94 1.73
CA ILE A 173 -0.17 -12.49 0.34
C ILE A 173 0.96 -13.25 -0.34
N VAL A 174 2.10 -13.40 0.36
CA VAL A 174 3.25 -14.17 -0.14
C VAL A 174 2.86 -15.64 -0.37
N LYS A 175 2.06 -16.24 0.52
CA LYS A 175 1.51 -17.59 0.29
C LYS A 175 0.73 -17.67 -1.01
N ILE A 176 -0.11 -16.68 -1.31
CA ILE A 176 -0.88 -16.67 -2.55
C ILE A 176 0.02 -16.50 -3.77
N LEU A 177 1.04 -15.66 -3.68
CA LEU A 177 1.98 -15.44 -4.78
C LEU A 177 2.76 -16.71 -5.15
N PHE A 178 3.18 -17.49 -4.15
CA PHE A 178 4.10 -18.61 -4.35
C PHE A 178 3.43 -20.00 -4.34
N PHE A 179 2.32 -20.19 -3.64
CA PHE A 179 1.72 -21.51 -3.41
C PHE A 179 0.27 -21.67 -3.88
N SER A 180 -0.44 -20.58 -4.21
CA SER A 180 -1.85 -20.69 -4.64
C SER A 180 -2.02 -21.11 -6.09
N ASN A 181 -3.18 -21.71 -6.38
CA ASN A 181 -3.58 -22.09 -7.73
C ASN A 181 -3.81 -20.87 -8.66
N PRO A 182 -3.86 -21.05 -9.99
CA PRO A 182 -4.07 -19.95 -10.94
C PRO A 182 -5.31 -19.09 -10.68
N ASN A 183 -6.40 -19.69 -10.16
CA ASN A 183 -7.65 -18.99 -9.91
C ASN A 183 -7.54 -18.00 -8.75
N GLU A 184 -6.71 -18.29 -7.75
CA GLU A 184 -6.47 -17.41 -6.60
C GLU A 184 -5.42 -16.33 -6.90
N ARG A 185 -4.45 -16.63 -7.78
CA ARG A 185 -3.41 -15.67 -8.18
C ARG A 185 -3.97 -14.43 -8.88
N LYS A 186 -5.18 -14.49 -9.46
CA LYS A 186 -5.85 -13.34 -10.08
C LYS A 186 -6.17 -12.21 -9.09
N TYR A 187 -6.14 -12.47 -7.79
CA TYR A 187 -6.38 -11.46 -6.75
C TYR A 187 -5.16 -10.62 -6.39
N VAL A 188 -3.97 -11.11 -6.74
CA VAL A 188 -2.69 -10.48 -6.39
C VAL A 188 -1.88 -10.10 -7.63
N SER A 189 -2.52 -9.95 -8.80
CA SER A 189 -1.83 -9.65 -10.07
C SER A 189 -0.93 -8.42 -9.98
N ASN A 190 -1.44 -7.33 -9.39
CA ASN A 190 -0.67 -6.09 -9.21
C ASN A 190 0.55 -6.30 -8.30
N ILE A 191 0.42 -7.17 -7.28
CA ILE A 191 1.51 -7.53 -6.37
C ILE A 191 2.49 -8.47 -7.06
N ARG A 192 2.02 -9.36 -7.95
CA ARG A 192 2.87 -10.25 -8.75
C ARG A 192 3.80 -9.47 -9.67
N ASP A 193 3.28 -8.43 -10.32
CA ASP A 193 4.08 -7.58 -11.20
C ASP A 193 5.13 -6.81 -10.40
N ALA A 194 4.77 -6.31 -9.22
CA ALA A 194 5.72 -5.69 -8.31
C ALA A 194 6.74 -6.69 -7.74
N SER A 195 6.35 -7.93 -7.45
CA SER A 195 7.27 -9.01 -7.04
C SER A 195 8.28 -9.32 -8.16
N THR A 196 7.82 -9.31 -9.41
CA THR A 196 8.69 -9.42 -10.59
C THR A 196 9.67 -8.25 -10.66
N SER A 197 9.23 -7.04 -10.30
CA SER A 197 10.11 -5.87 -10.19
C SER A 197 11.14 -6.03 -9.06
N THR A 198 10.77 -6.59 -7.91
CA THR A 198 11.69 -6.89 -6.81
C THR A 198 12.74 -7.92 -7.23
N PHE A 199 12.35 -9.00 -7.91
CA PHE A 199 13.28 -9.98 -8.48
C PHE A 199 14.32 -9.32 -9.38
N LYS A 200 13.86 -8.47 -10.31
CA LYS A 200 14.76 -7.71 -11.21
C LYS A 200 15.71 -6.80 -10.45
N ARG A 201 15.28 -6.17 -9.36
CA ARG A 201 16.15 -5.32 -8.52
C ARG A 201 17.23 -6.11 -7.79
N ILE A 202 16.88 -7.27 -7.22
CA ILE A 202 17.87 -8.17 -6.60
C ILE A 202 18.87 -8.64 -7.67
N ALA A 203 18.38 -9.03 -8.85
CA ALA A 203 19.25 -9.44 -9.96
C ALA A 203 20.23 -8.32 -10.33
N GLN A 204 19.74 -7.09 -10.53
CA GLN A 204 20.58 -5.93 -10.83
C GLN A 204 21.63 -5.66 -9.75
N TYR A 205 21.26 -5.76 -8.47
CA TYR A 205 22.19 -5.59 -7.36
C TYR A 205 23.30 -6.66 -7.36
N LEU A 206 22.94 -7.94 -7.51
CA LEU A 206 23.92 -9.03 -7.57
C LEU A 206 24.81 -8.93 -8.83
N GLN A 207 24.24 -8.50 -9.96
CA GLN A 207 25.00 -8.27 -11.19
C GLN A 207 26.03 -7.14 -11.02
N GLN A 208 25.69 -6.08 -10.27
CA GLN A 208 26.66 -5.03 -9.93
C GLN A 208 27.80 -5.57 -9.05
N LEU A 209 27.49 -6.45 -8.09
CA LEU A 209 28.52 -7.10 -7.28
C LEU A 209 29.44 -8.00 -8.12
N GLN A 210 28.91 -8.72 -9.11
CA GLN A 210 29.71 -9.49 -10.07
C GLN A 210 30.61 -8.57 -10.92
N ALA A 211 30.07 -7.48 -11.45
CA ALA A 211 30.83 -6.51 -12.24
C ALA A 211 31.97 -5.85 -11.44
N GLN A 212 31.81 -5.73 -10.12
CA GLN A 212 32.83 -5.24 -9.19
C GLN A 212 33.79 -6.33 -8.69
N ASN A 213 33.68 -7.57 -9.19
CA ASN A 213 34.42 -8.75 -8.71
C ASN A 213 34.28 -9.00 -7.20
N LYS A 214 33.17 -8.57 -6.59
CA LYS A 214 32.86 -8.83 -5.18
C LYS A 214 32.28 -10.22 -4.95
N ILE A 215 31.65 -10.79 -5.97
CA ILE A 215 31.13 -12.16 -5.99
C ILE A 215 31.51 -12.85 -7.31
N ARG A 216 31.63 -14.17 -7.30
CA ARG A 216 31.98 -15.00 -8.46
C ARG A 216 31.00 -14.82 -9.63
N SER A 217 31.53 -14.80 -10.84
CA SER A 217 30.79 -14.52 -12.08
C SER A 217 30.47 -15.75 -12.92
N ASP A 218 30.93 -16.94 -12.52
CA ASP A 218 30.65 -18.21 -13.18
C ASP A 218 29.24 -18.76 -12.87
N ILE A 219 28.58 -18.22 -11.83
CA ILE A 219 27.18 -18.52 -11.52
C ILE A 219 26.29 -17.46 -12.16
N LYS A 220 25.23 -17.89 -12.85
CA LYS A 220 24.24 -16.97 -13.42
C LYS A 220 23.51 -16.21 -12.31
N VAL A 221 23.27 -14.92 -12.53
CA VAL A 221 22.58 -14.05 -11.56
C VAL A 221 21.20 -14.62 -11.22
N GLU A 222 20.47 -15.17 -12.19
CA GLU A 222 19.15 -15.77 -11.98
C GLU A 222 19.18 -16.93 -10.99
N ASP A 223 20.24 -17.74 -11.01
CA ASP A 223 20.43 -18.86 -10.08
C ASP A 223 20.76 -18.36 -8.68
N LEU A 224 21.55 -17.29 -8.57
CA LEU A 224 21.84 -16.62 -7.30
C LEU A 224 20.57 -16.03 -6.67
N VAL A 225 19.74 -15.33 -7.46
CA VAL A 225 18.47 -14.79 -6.98
C VAL A 225 17.54 -15.93 -6.58
N THR A 226 17.46 -16.99 -7.38
CA THR A 226 16.61 -18.16 -7.08
C THR A 226 17.01 -18.81 -5.76
N SER A 227 18.31 -19.03 -5.54
CA SER A 227 18.86 -19.58 -4.29
C SER A 227 18.54 -18.70 -3.08
N LEU A 228 18.82 -17.39 -3.18
CA LEU A 228 18.54 -16.44 -2.11
C LEU A 228 17.04 -16.37 -1.78
N MET A 229 16.20 -16.32 -2.81
CA MET A 229 14.75 -16.30 -2.63
C MET A 229 14.23 -17.59 -2.02
N GLY A 230 14.77 -18.75 -2.42
CA GLY A 230 14.43 -20.03 -1.81
C GLY A 230 14.70 -20.04 -0.31
N GLN A 231 15.86 -19.53 0.13
CA GLN A 231 16.19 -19.41 1.55
C GLN A 231 15.24 -18.44 2.27
N LEU A 232 14.98 -17.27 1.70
CA LEU A 232 14.06 -16.28 2.27
C LEU A 232 12.65 -16.85 2.49
N ILE A 233 12.09 -17.51 1.48
CA ILE A 233 10.76 -18.15 1.57
C ILE A 233 10.80 -19.31 2.56
N GLN A 234 11.86 -20.12 2.54
CA GLN A 234 11.98 -21.26 3.44
C GLN A 234 12.00 -20.81 4.91
N PHE A 235 12.83 -19.83 5.26
CA PHE A 235 12.98 -19.36 6.63
C PHE A 235 11.79 -18.54 7.11
N ALA A 236 11.24 -17.66 6.28
CA ALA A 236 10.18 -16.75 6.71
C ALA A 236 8.78 -17.34 6.61
N LEU A 237 8.57 -18.36 5.77
CA LEU A 237 7.23 -18.83 5.45
C LEU A 237 6.99 -20.31 5.70
N THR A 238 7.85 -21.21 5.24
CA THR A 238 7.58 -22.66 5.31
C THR A 238 8.11 -23.29 6.61
N ALA A 239 9.30 -22.91 7.09
CA ALA A 239 9.88 -23.43 8.33
C ALA A 239 9.02 -23.13 9.57
N PRO A 240 8.43 -21.94 9.75
CA PRO A 240 7.51 -21.69 10.85
C PRO A 240 6.25 -22.56 10.82
N LEU A 241 5.81 -22.99 9.63
CA LEU A 241 4.63 -23.85 9.48
C LEU A 241 4.96 -25.33 9.72
N ASN A 242 6.14 -25.78 9.30
CA ASN A 242 6.46 -27.20 9.23
C ASN A 242 7.39 -27.68 10.35
N LEU A 243 8.18 -26.79 10.95
CA LEU A 243 9.27 -27.14 11.87
C LEU A 243 9.10 -26.54 13.28
N ASN A 244 7.93 -25.97 13.58
CA ASN A 244 7.63 -25.28 14.85
C ASN A 244 8.74 -24.30 15.28
N ARG A 245 9.29 -23.56 14.30
CA ARG A 245 10.44 -22.67 14.44
C ARG A 245 10.03 -21.25 14.11
N GLU A 246 10.08 -20.36 15.09
CA GLU A 246 9.80 -18.95 14.84
C GLU A 246 10.94 -18.27 14.05
N LEU A 247 10.54 -17.33 13.19
CA LEU A 247 11.45 -16.47 12.45
C LEU A 247 12.08 -15.47 13.42
N ASP A 248 13.40 -15.49 13.51
CA ASP A 248 14.18 -14.42 14.14
C ASP A 248 14.88 -13.65 13.03
N ILE A 249 14.39 -12.45 12.71
CA ILE A 249 14.87 -11.68 11.56
C ILE A 249 16.36 -11.38 11.65
N GLU A 250 16.86 -11.05 12.84
CA GLU A 250 18.26 -10.68 13.04
C GLU A 250 19.20 -11.88 12.95
N ARG A 251 18.87 -12.95 13.67
CA ARG A 251 19.65 -14.19 13.65
C ARG A 251 19.61 -14.86 12.28
N ASP A 252 18.43 -14.95 11.69
CA ASP A 252 18.22 -15.70 10.45
C ASP A 252 18.79 -14.93 9.25
N ALA A 253 18.72 -13.60 9.25
CA ALA A 253 19.39 -12.81 8.22
C ALA A 253 20.90 -13.03 8.23
N LYS A 254 21.53 -12.96 9.41
CA LYS A 254 22.98 -13.22 9.56
C LYS A 254 23.36 -14.61 9.05
N LEU A 255 22.56 -15.63 9.35
CA LEU A 255 22.81 -17.00 8.91
C LEU A 255 22.67 -17.13 7.39
N ILE A 256 21.57 -16.65 6.81
CA ILE A 256 21.31 -16.67 5.36
C ILE A 256 22.43 -15.93 4.63
N THR A 257 22.77 -14.71 5.08
CA THR A 257 23.87 -13.94 4.50
C THR A 257 25.19 -14.68 4.59
N LYS A 258 25.54 -15.26 5.75
CA LYS A 258 26.78 -16.01 5.90
C LYS A 258 26.87 -17.18 4.91
N ILE A 259 25.82 -17.99 4.82
CA ILE A 259 25.75 -19.15 3.90
C ILE A 259 25.84 -18.67 2.45
N PHE A 260 25.05 -17.66 2.09
CA PHE A 260 25.04 -17.11 0.74
C PHE A 260 26.40 -16.54 0.36
N CYS A 261 26.96 -15.63 1.17
CA CYS A 261 28.25 -14.98 0.93
C CYS A 261 29.40 -15.99 0.86
N GLN A 262 29.42 -17.04 1.69
CA GLN A 262 30.44 -18.09 1.61
C GLN A 262 30.36 -18.90 0.29
N GLY A 263 29.17 -19.06 -0.27
CA GLY A 263 28.98 -19.77 -1.55
C GLY A 263 29.30 -18.94 -2.80
N VAL A 264 29.33 -17.60 -2.67
CA VAL A 264 29.47 -16.67 -3.80
C VAL A 264 30.73 -15.81 -3.77
N LYS A 265 31.53 -15.87 -2.69
CA LYS A 265 32.88 -15.31 -2.67
C LYS A 265 33.80 -16.00 -3.66
#